data_AF-A0A812MAQ6-F1
#
_entry.id   AF-A0A812MAQ6-F1
#
_cell.length_a   1.000
_cell.length_b   1.000
_cell.length_c   1.000
_cell.angle_alpha   90.00
_cell.angle_beta   90.00
_cell.angle_gamma   90.00
#
_symmetry.space_group_name_H-M   'P 1'
#
loop_
_entity.id
_entity.type
_entity.pdbx_description
1 polymer ?
#
loop_
_entity_poly.entity_id
_entity_poly.type
_entity_poly.pdbx_seq_one_letter_code
_entity_poly.pdbx_strand_id
1 'polypeptide(L)'
;MAHFRRCNEKNVDLNRNCLLPQEFERLQTEDKLATIYSSFDPLFNPTVTPSWFYRNVAIWPHMASYVAAYGFGYIKTALVGGTYTQEQGMFFGGRELQKSHVLLRDFFREHFGKVPAKEIAWVDVHTGLGAEGVDVLLGNFEDRQLMD
;
A
#
# COMPACT_ATOMS: atom_id res chain seq x y z
N MET A 1 6.19 -4.92 -14.13
CA MET A 1 6.19 -5.94 -13.05
C MET A 1 6.02 -7.32 -13.67
N ALA A 2 6.91 -8.28 -13.39
CA ALA A 2 6.91 -9.61 -14.05
C ALA A 2 5.65 -10.48 -13.78
N HIS A 3 4.85 -10.14 -12.78
CA HIS A 3 3.68 -10.94 -12.36
C HIS A 3 2.39 -10.14 -12.19
N PHE A 4 2.37 -8.86 -12.57
CA PHE A 4 1.22 -7.96 -12.35
C PHE A 4 0.71 -7.94 -10.89
N ARG A 5 1.59 -8.19 -9.92
CA ARG A 5 1.29 -8.15 -8.48
C ARG A 5 1.92 -6.92 -7.86
N ARG A 6 1.19 -6.28 -6.94
CA ARG A 6 1.66 -5.11 -6.17
C ARG A 6 2.40 -5.46 -4.88
N CYS A 7 2.32 -6.72 -4.46
CA CYS A 7 2.95 -7.21 -3.25
C CYS A 7 4.23 -8.00 -3.55
N ASN A 8 5.07 -8.16 -2.53
CA ASN A 8 6.26 -9.00 -2.57
C ASN A 8 5.91 -10.50 -2.41
N GLU A 9 6.94 -11.34 -2.30
CA GLU A 9 6.83 -12.79 -2.10
C GLU A 9 6.07 -13.22 -0.84
N LYS A 10 5.91 -12.32 0.14
CA LYS A 10 5.17 -12.56 1.40
C LYS A 10 3.77 -11.93 1.39
N ASN A 11 3.24 -11.54 0.23
CA ASN A 11 1.99 -10.79 0.09
C ASN A 11 2.01 -9.40 0.78
N VAL A 12 3.20 -8.83 1.01
CA VAL A 12 3.34 -7.51 1.62
C VAL A 12 3.38 -6.41 0.58
N ASP A 13 2.54 -5.40 0.72
CA ASP A 13 2.59 -4.14 -0.02
C ASP A 13 3.75 -3.28 0.50
N LEU A 14 4.82 -3.18 -0.28
CA LEU A 14 6.02 -2.46 0.13
C LEU A 14 5.79 -0.96 0.34
N ASN A 15 4.76 -0.36 -0.28
CA ASN A 15 4.41 1.05 -0.09
C ASN A 15 3.84 1.34 1.31
N ARG A 16 3.54 0.30 2.09
CA ARG A 16 2.98 0.38 3.45
C ARG A 16 3.92 -0.18 4.51
N ASN A 17 5.03 -0.77 4.09
CA ASN A 17 5.87 -1.55 4.98
C ASN A 17 7.05 -0.76 5.60
N CYS A 18 7.39 0.43 5.09
CA CYS A 18 8.51 1.22 5.59
C CYS A 18 8.17 1.93 6.93
N LEU A 19 7.96 1.13 7.98
CA LEU A 19 7.56 1.56 9.32
C LEU A 19 8.59 1.14 10.37
N LEU A 20 8.55 1.82 11.52
CA LEU A 20 9.30 1.46 12.72
C LEU A 20 8.65 0.28 13.47
N PRO A 21 9.42 -0.49 14.26
CA PRO A 21 8.88 -1.61 15.03
C PRO A 21 7.67 -1.27 15.90
N GLN A 22 7.69 -0.11 16.56
CA GLN A 22 6.59 0.35 17.42
C GLN A 22 5.34 0.72 16.61
N GLU A 23 5.52 1.19 15.37
CA GLU A 23 4.40 1.51 14.48
C GLU A 23 3.72 0.22 13.98
N PHE A 24 4.51 -0.81 13.67
CA PHE A 24 3.98 -2.15 13.38
C PHE A 24 3.21 -2.73 14.56
N GLU A 25 3.74 -2.62 15.77
CA GLU A 25 3.07 -3.10 16.99
C GLU A 25 1.72 -2.39 17.15
N ARG A 26 1.72 -1.05 17.10
CA ARG A 26 0.50 -0.24 17.22
C ARG A 26 -0.53 -0.60 16.15
N LEU A 27 -0.12 -0.74 14.88
CA LEU A 27 -1.05 -1.08 13.79
C LEU A 27 -1.55 -2.53 13.86
N GLN A 28 -0.87 -3.43 14.57
CA GLN A 28 -1.37 -4.78 14.78
C GLN A 28 -2.34 -4.89 15.96
N THR A 29 -2.20 -4.02 16.97
CA THR A 29 -3.01 -4.07 18.19
C THR A 29 -4.16 -3.07 18.22
N GLU A 30 -4.01 -1.91 17.58
CA GLU A 30 -4.94 -0.78 17.66
C GLU A 30 -5.56 -0.38 16.32
N ASP A 31 -5.51 -1.24 15.30
CA ASP A 31 -6.11 -0.94 13.99
C ASP A 31 -7.65 -0.90 14.08
N LYS A 32 -8.16 0.31 14.31
CA LYS A 32 -9.60 0.61 14.36
C LYS A 32 -10.32 0.30 13.06
N LEU A 33 -9.59 0.18 11.95
CA LEU A 33 -10.14 -0.11 10.63
C LEU A 33 -10.12 -1.61 10.32
N ALA A 34 -9.46 -2.44 11.13
CA ALA A 34 -9.43 -3.91 10.95
C ALA A 34 -10.83 -4.53 10.95
N THR A 35 -11.69 -4.11 11.87
CA THR A 35 -13.10 -4.55 11.92
C THR A 35 -13.86 -4.12 10.68
N ILE A 36 -13.59 -2.91 10.19
CA ILE A 36 -14.22 -2.36 8.99
C ILE A 36 -13.72 -3.10 7.73
N TYR A 37 -12.43 -3.42 7.62
CA TYR A 37 -11.92 -4.26 6.53
C TYR A 37 -12.58 -5.64 6.56
N SER A 38 -12.66 -6.25 7.75
CA SER A 38 -13.20 -7.60 7.94
C SER A 38 -14.68 -7.72 7.55
N SER A 39 -15.48 -6.66 7.66
CA SER A 39 -16.87 -6.69 7.18
C SER A 39 -17.00 -6.76 5.65
N PHE A 40 -15.93 -6.41 4.93
CA PHE A 40 -15.82 -6.51 3.47
C PHE A 40 -14.87 -7.64 3.03
N ASP A 41 -14.43 -8.50 3.94
CA ASP A 41 -13.51 -9.59 3.62
C ASP A 41 -13.98 -10.48 2.45
N PRO A 42 -15.27 -10.90 2.36
CA PRO A 42 -15.74 -11.69 1.22
C PRO A 42 -15.66 -10.96 -0.12
N LEU A 43 -15.68 -9.62 -0.10
CA LEU A 43 -15.52 -8.77 -1.28
C LEU A 43 -14.05 -8.62 -1.66
N PHE A 44 -13.17 -8.43 -0.67
CA PHE A 44 -11.76 -8.16 -0.87
C PHE A 44 -10.92 -9.41 -1.12
N ASN A 45 -11.24 -10.49 -0.41
CA ASN A 45 -10.50 -11.74 -0.37
C ASN A 45 -11.44 -12.93 -0.70
N PRO A 46 -12.00 -12.98 -1.91
CA PRO A 46 -12.95 -14.03 -2.25
C PRO A 46 -12.27 -15.41 -2.21
N THR A 47 -12.88 -16.36 -1.51
CA THR A 47 -12.38 -17.74 -1.35
C THR A 47 -12.61 -18.62 -2.57
N VAL A 48 -13.31 -18.11 -3.57
CA VAL A 48 -13.59 -18.81 -4.83
C VAL A 48 -12.35 -18.87 -5.72
N THR A 49 -12.12 -20.01 -6.33
CA THR A 49 -11.02 -20.16 -7.29
C THR A 49 -11.20 -19.17 -8.44
N PRO A 50 -10.17 -18.37 -8.78
CA PRO A 50 -10.29 -17.37 -9.82
C PRO A 50 -10.44 -18.02 -11.20
N SER A 51 -11.68 -18.15 -11.66
CA SER A 51 -12.04 -18.59 -13.01
C SER A 51 -12.27 -17.40 -13.93
N TRP A 52 -12.23 -17.62 -15.25
CA TRP A 52 -12.59 -16.59 -16.22
C TRP A 52 -13.99 -16.04 -15.97
N PHE A 53 -14.96 -16.93 -15.69
CA PHE A 53 -16.34 -16.54 -15.40
C PHE A 53 -16.43 -15.69 -14.12
N TYR A 54 -15.72 -16.07 -13.06
CA TYR A 54 -15.74 -15.31 -11.82
C TYR A 54 -15.19 -13.89 -12.02
N ARG A 55 -14.01 -13.78 -12.66
CA ARG A 55 -13.33 -12.50 -12.90
C ARG A 55 -14.10 -11.55 -13.81
N ASN A 56 -14.80 -12.08 -14.81
CA ASN A 56 -15.43 -11.27 -15.85
C ASN A 56 -16.95 -11.10 -15.67
N VAL A 57 -17.61 -11.95 -14.89
CA VAL A 57 -19.08 -11.96 -14.77
C VAL A 57 -19.53 -11.94 -13.32
N ALA A 58 -19.15 -12.94 -12.52
CA ALA A 58 -19.77 -13.16 -11.21
C ALA A 58 -19.42 -12.09 -10.16
N ILE A 59 -18.22 -11.49 -10.25
CA ILE A 59 -17.77 -10.49 -9.27
C ILE A 59 -18.50 -9.15 -9.38
N TRP A 60 -18.96 -8.76 -10.57
CA TRP A 60 -19.58 -7.46 -10.83
C TRP A 60 -20.89 -7.21 -10.07
N PRO A 61 -21.90 -8.09 -10.10
CA PRO A 61 -23.13 -7.88 -9.31
C PRO A 61 -22.85 -7.87 -7.81
N HIS A 62 -21.85 -8.64 -7.35
CA HIS A 62 -21.42 -8.64 -5.96
C HIS A 62 -20.80 -7.30 -5.56
N MET A 63 -19.89 -6.75 -6.37
CA MET A 63 -19.35 -5.40 -6.12
C MET A 63 -20.44 -4.32 -6.14
N ALA A 64 -21.37 -4.40 -7.11
CA ALA A 64 -22.45 -3.44 -7.23
C ALA A 64 -23.39 -3.45 -6.01
N SER A 65 -23.73 -4.62 -5.47
CA SER A 65 -24.59 -4.72 -4.29
C SER A 65 -23.93 -4.11 -3.05
N TYR A 66 -22.63 -4.34 -2.85
CA TYR A 66 -21.87 -3.71 -1.76
C TYR A 66 -21.80 -2.19 -1.91
N VAL A 67 -21.48 -1.70 -3.12
CA VAL A 67 -21.42 -0.25 -3.38
C VAL A 67 -22.80 0.40 -3.15
N ALA A 68 -23.89 -0.26 -3.56
CA ALA A 68 -25.24 0.24 -3.33
C ALA A 68 -25.61 0.26 -1.83
N ALA A 69 -25.18 -0.74 -1.06
CA ALA A 69 -25.52 -0.86 0.37
C ALA A 69 -24.68 0.07 1.27
N TYR A 70 -23.40 0.27 0.97
CA TYR A 70 -22.45 0.94 1.88
C TYR A 70 -21.82 2.21 1.31
N GLY A 71 -21.90 2.41 0.00
CA GLY A 71 -21.26 3.52 -0.70
C GLY A 71 -19.78 3.27 -0.98
N PHE A 72 -19.32 3.76 -2.14
CA PHE A 72 -17.94 3.55 -2.61
C PHE A 72 -16.89 4.12 -1.66
N GLY A 73 -17.12 5.31 -1.09
CA GLY A 73 -16.16 5.96 -0.20
C GLY A 73 -15.88 5.15 1.06
N TYR A 74 -16.91 4.53 1.66
CA TYR A 74 -16.76 3.73 2.87
C TYR A 74 -16.00 2.43 2.59
N ILE A 75 -16.33 1.73 1.50
CA ILE A 75 -15.61 0.53 1.04
C ILE A 75 -14.14 0.87 0.75
N LYS A 76 -13.88 2.00 0.08
CA LYS A 76 -12.52 2.45 -0.21
C LYS A 76 -11.72 2.67 1.08
N THR A 77 -12.30 3.35 2.08
CA THR A 77 -11.66 3.57 3.38
C THR A 77 -11.33 2.25 4.06
N ALA A 78 -12.27 1.28 4.04
CA ALA A 78 -12.04 -0.06 4.58
C ALA A 78 -10.83 -0.73 3.91
N LEU A 79 -10.82 -0.74 2.57
CA LEU A 79 -9.83 -1.42 1.76
C LEU A 79 -8.40 -0.86 1.95
N VAL A 80 -8.27 0.47 2.06
CA VAL A 80 -6.94 1.11 2.15
C VAL A 80 -6.43 1.31 3.56
N GLY A 81 -7.30 1.17 4.57
CA GLY A 81 -6.99 1.53 5.96
C GLY A 81 -6.74 0.34 6.89
N GLY A 82 -7.56 -0.73 6.81
CA GLY A 82 -7.49 -1.87 7.74
C GLY A 82 -6.50 -2.96 7.31
N THR A 83 -5.27 -2.57 6.95
CA THR A 83 -4.36 -3.40 6.14
C THR A 83 -3.24 -4.08 6.94
N TYR A 84 -3.31 -4.18 8.27
CA TYR A 84 -2.23 -4.76 9.08
C TYR A 84 -2.62 -5.99 9.90
N THR A 85 -3.90 -6.37 9.88
CA THR A 85 -4.43 -7.49 10.67
C THR A 85 -4.72 -8.74 9.85
N GLN A 86 -4.90 -8.63 8.52
CA GLN A 86 -5.17 -9.74 7.62
C GLN A 86 -4.00 -10.01 6.66
N GLU A 87 -3.19 -11.05 6.93
CA GLU A 87 -1.98 -11.34 6.16
C GLU A 87 -2.23 -11.70 4.69
N GLN A 88 -3.33 -12.38 4.42
CA GLN A 88 -3.74 -12.75 3.06
C GLN A 88 -4.57 -11.64 2.40
N GLY A 89 -4.78 -10.53 3.11
CA GLY A 89 -5.58 -9.41 2.66
C GLY A 89 -4.94 -8.62 1.52
N MET A 90 -5.79 -7.93 0.76
CA MET A 90 -5.33 -6.88 -0.15
C MET A 90 -4.61 -5.78 0.63
N PHE A 91 -3.53 -5.25 0.04
CA PHE A 91 -2.72 -4.17 0.59
C PHE A 91 -2.07 -4.46 1.95
N PHE A 92 -1.94 -5.74 2.34
CA PHE A 92 -1.35 -6.11 3.62
C PHE A 92 0.03 -5.47 3.81
N GLY A 93 0.19 -4.69 4.88
CA GLY A 93 1.39 -3.89 5.14
C GLY A 93 2.55 -4.66 5.75
N GLY A 94 2.36 -5.95 6.09
CA GLY A 94 3.35 -6.76 6.79
C GLY A 94 3.31 -6.59 8.31
N ARG A 95 3.99 -7.49 9.02
CA ARG A 95 4.17 -7.43 10.48
C ARG A 95 5.50 -6.82 10.91
N GLU A 96 6.44 -6.76 9.97
CA GLU A 96 7.81 -6.33 10.16
C GLU A 96 8.37 -5.78 8.85
N LEU A 97 9.47 -5.04 8.96
CA LEU A 97 10.16 -4.48 7.80
C LEU A 97 10.66 -5.60 6.87
N GLN A 98 10.28 -5.53 5.60
CA GLN A 98 10.66 -6.51 4.59
C GLN A 98 12.13 -6.38 4.20
N LYS A 99 12.70 -7.49 3.73
CA LYS A 99 14.13 -7.58 3.37
C LYS A 99 14.54 -6.58 2.28
N SER A 100 13.65 -6.28 1.34
CA SER A 100 13.86 -5.25 0.30
C SER A 100 14.17 -3.88 0.91
N HIS A 101 13.37 -3.45 1.89
CA HIS A 101 13.61 -2.20 2.61
C HIS A 101 14.88 -2.23 3.45
N VAL A 102 15.22 -3.37 4.06
CA VAL A 102 16.49 -3.52 4.80
C VAL A 102 17.68 -3.33 3.86
N LEU A 103 17.70 -4.02 2.72
CA LEU A 103 18.77 -3.90 1.73
C LEU A 103 18.89 -2.47 1.19
N LEU A 104 17.76 -1.81 0.93
CA LEU A 104 17.72 -0.43 0.47
C LEU A 104 18.33 0.50 1.53
N ARG A 105 17.92 0.37 2.80
CA ARG A 105 18.46 1.17 3.92
C ARG A 105 19.95 0.94 4.12
N ASP A 106 20.41 -0.30 4.01
CA ASP A 106 21.83 -0.65 4.15
C ASP A 106 22.65 0.00 3.03
N PHE A 107 22.17 -0.06 1.78
CA PHE A 107 22.76 0.64 0.64
C PHE A 107 22.85 2.16 0.91
N PHE A 108 21.79 2.79 1.39
CA PHE A 108 21.83 4.23 1.69
C PHE A 108 22.82 4.56 2.82
N ARG A 109 22.86 3.74 3.87
CA ARG A 109 23.79 3.94 4.97
C ARG A 109 25.24 3.80 4.52
N GLU A 110 25.54 2.80 3.68
CA GLU A 110 26.88 2.54 3.17
C GLU A 110 27.38 3.68 2.27
N HIS A 111 26.56 4.12 1.32
CA HIS A 111 26.98 5.07 0.30
C HIS A 111 26.79 6.54 0.71
N PHE A 112 25.81 6.85 1.57
CA PHE A 112 25.42 8.23 1.88
C PHE A 112 25.40 8.53 3.38
N GLY A 113 25.68 7.57 4.26
CA GLY A 113 25.57 7.77 5.72
C GLY A 113 26.51 8.82 6.33
N LYS A 114 27.52 9.29 5.58
CA LYS A 114 28.42 10.39 5.97
C LYS A 114 28.09 11.71 5.28
N VAL A 115 27.20 11.70 4.29
CA VAL A 115 26.77 12.90 3.56
C VAL A 115 25.71 13.60 4.43
N PRO A 116 25.83 14.91 4.70
CA PRO A 116 24.78 15.65 5.39
C PRO A 116 23.45 15.50 4.65
N ALA A 117 22.36 15.20 5.37
CA ALA A 117 21.05 14.95 4.75
C ALA A 117 20.56 16.11 3.86
N LYS A 118 20.93 17.35 4.20
CA LYS A 118 20.63 18.57 3.41
C LYS A 118 21.27 18.58 2.00
N GLU A 119 22.25 17.73 1.76
CA GLU A 119 22.96 17.60 0.47
C GLU A 119 22.45 16.42 -0.35
N ILE A 120 21.45 15.68 0.15
CA ILE A 120 20.88 14.50 -0.51
C ILE A 120 19.51 14.88 -1.07
N ALA A 121 19.34 14.72 -2.40
CA ALA A 121 18.05 14.76 -3.05
C ALA A 121 17.56 13.34 -3.35
N TRP A 122 16.30 13.06 -3.03
CA TRP A 122 15.65 11.80 -3.34
C TRP A 122 14.51 12.03 -4.34
N VAL A 123 14.52 11.29 -5.44
CA VAL A 123 13.42 11.29 -6.41
C VAL A 123 12.81 9.91 -6.44
N ASP A 124 11.55 9.81 -6.02
CA ASP A 124 10.78 8.58 -6.08
C ASP A 124 9.82 8.63 -7.28
N VAL A 125 10.00 7.72 -8.23
CA VAL A 125 9.22 7.71 -9.47
C VAL A 125 8.08 6.72 -9.35
N HIS A 126 6.86 7.25 -9.33
CA HIS A 126 5.63 6.46 -9.24
C HIS A 126 4.82 6.57 -10.52
N THR A 127 4.24 5.46 -10.94
CA THR A 127 3.24 5.42 -12.01
C THR A 127 1.85 5.18 -11.42
N GLY A 128 0.83 5.91 -11.88
CA GLY A 128 -0.57 5.63 -11.53
C GLY A 128 -1.38 6.82 -11.01
N LEU A 129 -0.78 8.00 -10.91
CA LEU A 129 -1.49 9.26 -10.66
C LEU A 129 -1.51 10.10 -11.94
N GLY A 130 -2.67 10.65 -12.30
CA GLY A 130 -2.82 11.53 -13.47
C GLY A 130 -3.15 10.79 -14.78
N ALA A 131 -3.14 11.55 -15.88
CA ALA A 131 -3.36 11.02 -17.22
C ALA A 131 -2.12 10.26 -17.72
N GLU A 132 -2.33 9.31 -18.62
CA GLU A 132 -1.22 8.58 -19.25
C GLU A 132 -0.27 9.54 -19.99
N GLY A 133 1.04 9.36 -19.80
CA GLY A 133 2.07 10.20 -20.40
C GLY A 133 2.20 11.59 -19.79
N VAL A 134 1.52 11.88 -18.68
CA VAL A 134 1.60 13.15 -17.95
C VAL A 134 2.24 12.92 -16.59
N ASP A 135 3.38 13.57 -16.37
CA ASP A 135 4.08 13.50 -15.09
C ASP A 135 3.49 14.49 -14.07
N VAL A 136 3.45 14.07 -12.81
CA VAL A 136 3.07 14.91 -11.68
C VAL A 136 4.19 14.88 -10.66
N LEU A 137 4.75 16.06 -10.34
CA LEU A 137 5.70 16.19 -9.25
C LEU A 137 4.94 16.44 -7.95
N LEU A 138 5.07 15.51 -7.00
CA LEU A 138 4.57 15.64 -5.64
C LEU A 138 5.72 16.00 -4.71
N GLY A 139 5.61 17.14 -4.02
CA GLY A 139 6.58 17.62 -3.04
C GLY A 139 6.04 18.83 -2.28
N ASN A 140 6.70 19.20 -1.18
CA ASN A 140 6.38 20.43 -0.47
C ASN A 140 6.98 21.62 -1.22
N PHE A 141 6.14 22.58 -1.64
CA PHE A 141 6.60 23.81 -2.28
C PHE A 141 7.42 24.72 -1.34
N GLU A 142 7.32 24.51 -0.03
CA GLU A 142 8.04 25.28 1.00
C GLU A 142 9.54 24.95 1.08
N ASP A 143 9.98 23.78 0.58
CA ASP A 143 11.41 23.39 0.57
C ASP A 143 12.26 24.22 -0.41
N ARG A 144 11.66 25.08 -1.24
CA ARG A 144 12.39 26.04 -2.09
C ARG A 144 13.24 27.02 -1.31
N GLN A 145 12.85 27.40 -0.09
CA GLN A 145 13.60 28.38 0.71
C GLN A 145 14.89 27.84 1.33
N LEU A 146 15.14 26.53 1.24
CA LEU A 146 16.36 25.88 1.74
C LEU A 146 17.43 25.69 0.65
N MET A 147 17.14 26.09 -0.59
CA MET A 147 18.04 25.97 -1.74
C MET A 147 18.60 27.33 -2.24
N ASP A 148 18.28 28.42 -1.55
CA ASP A 148 18.90 29.75 -1.69
C ASP A 148 19.72 30.10 -0.42
#